data_AF-A0A6B2CLU5-F1
#
_entry.id   AF-A0A6B2CLU5-F1
#
_cell.length_a   1.000
_cell.length_b   1.000
_cell.length_c   1.000
_cell.angle_alpha   90.00
_cell.angle_beta   90.00
_cell.angle_gamma   90.00
#
_symmetry.space_group_name_H-M   'P 1'
#
loop_
_entity.id
_entity.type
_entity.pdbx_description
1 polymer ?
#
loop_
_entity_poly.entity_id
_entity_poly.type
_entity_poly.pdbx_seq_one_letter_code
_entity_poly.pdbx_strand_id
1 'polypeptide(L)'
;MSKKDYWVVWRVNIDSTISRSDGRVVPRQLAVEKPTLDELANAASKLGFRYEVHPEKRHPRHWFEEDYVGCIHVYKVEGYNRRSLIRKLAQVIKSSRRGG
;
A
#
# COMPACT_ATOMS: atom_id res chain seq x y z
N MET A 1 -13.67 -16.29 14.65
CA MET A 1 -12.83 -15.14 14.21
C MET A 1 -13.15 -14.84 12.76
N SER A 2 -13.97 -13.84 12.50
CA SER A 2 -14.40 -13.48 11.13
C SER A 2 -13.15 -13.18 10.29
N LYS A 3 -12.93 -13.95 9.21
CA LYS A 3 -11.88 -13.65 8.23
C LYS A 3 -12.18 -12.24 7.70
N LYS A 4 -11.37 -11.24 8.05
CA LYS A 4 -11.45 -9.94 7.38
C LYS A 4 -11.28 -10.18 5.88
N ASP A 5 -12.28 -9.81 5.08
CA ASP A 5 -12.28 -9.98 3.62
C ASP A 5 -11.55 -8.87 2.87
N TYR A 6 -10.62 -8.22 3.58
CA TYR A 6 -9.74 -7.21 3.05
C TYR A 6 -8.31 -7.42 3.53
N TRP A 7 -7.36 -6.93 2.74
CA TRP A 7 -5.97 -6.75 3.11
C TRP A 7 -5.72 -5.29 3.43
N VAL A 8 -5.09 -5.05 4.59
CA VAL A 8 -4.61 -3.72 4.95
C VAL A 8 -3.29 -3.45 4.22
N VAL A 9 -3.30 -2.42 3.40
CA VAL A 9 -2.14 -1.92 2.68
C VAL A 9 -1.72 -0.59 3.28
N TRP A 10 -0.54 -0.61 3.89
CA TRP A 10 0.10 0.58 4.46
C TRP A 10 1.09 1.16 3.46
N ARG A 11 1.34 2.46 3.58
CA ARG A 11 2.34 3.19 2.80
C ARG A 11 3.74 2.60 2.96
N VAL A 12 4.11 2.25 4.20
CA VAL A 12 5.38 1.58 4.54
C VAL A 12 5.61 0.25 3.79
N ASN A 13 4.57 -0.41 3.30
CA ASN A 13 4.73 -1.68 2.58
C ASN A 13 5.45 -1.50 1.23
N ILE A 14 5.34 -0.32 0.63
CA ILE A 14 5.90 0.00 -0.69
C ILE A 14 6.96 1.09 -0.64
N ASP A 15 7.23 1.66 0.54
CA ASP A 15 8.21 2.72 0.72
C ASP A 15 9.64 2.20 0.50
N SER A 16 10.44 2.87 -0.33
CA SER A 16 11.83 2.52 -0.62
C SER A 16 12.83 2.93 0.47
N THR A 17 12.44 3.89 1.33
CA THR A 17 13.22 4.38 2.47
C THR A 17 13.16 3.41 3.65
N ILE A 18 12.10 2.61 3.73
CA ILE A 18 11.87 1.63 4.80
C ILE A 18 12.54 0.28 4.51
N SER A 19 13.11 -0.33 5.54
CA SER A 19 13.75 -1.64 5.46
C SER A 19 12.72 -2.78 5.37
N ARG A 20 13.15 -4.00 4.99
CA ARG A 20 12.25 -5.17 4.97
C ARG A 20 11.82 -5.59 6.39
N SER A 21 12.71 -5.39 7.36
CA SER A 21 12.45 -5.66 8.78
C SER A 21 11.44 -4.69 9.39
N ASP A 22 11.38 -3.45 8.88
CA ASP A 22 10.51 -2.39 9.41
C ASP A 22 9.11 -2.35 8.78
N GLY A 23 8.92 -3.00 7.63
CA GLY A 23 7.58 -3.14 7.04
C GLY A 23 7.53 -3.24 5.52
N ARG A 24 8.62 -2.94 4.81
CA ARG A 24 8.66 -2.99 3.35
C ARG A 24 8.47 -4.42 2.85
N VAL A 25 7.43 -4.61 2.05
CA VAL A 25 7.06 -5.92 1.48
C VAL A 25 7.70 -6.13 0.11
N VAL A 26 7.77 -5.07 -0.70
CA VAL A 26 8.20 -5.12 -2.11
C VAL A 26 9.74 -5.00 -2.26
N PRO A 27 10.34 -5.55 -3.33
CA PRO A 27 11.76 -5.33 -3.63
C PRO A 27 12.04 -3.86 -3.94
N ARG A 28 13.29 -3.40 -3.77
CA ARG A 28 13.65 -1.97 -3.93
C ARG A 28 13.35 -1.45 -5.33
N GLN A 29 13.52 -2.31 -6.33
CA GLN A 29 13.20 -2.02 -7.72
C GLN A 29 11.72 -1.70 -7.97
N LEU A 30 10.80 -2.16 -7.11
CA LEU A 30 9.37 -1.85 -7.18
C LEU A 30 8.92 -0.86 -6.11
N ALA A 31 9.77 -0.60 -5.12
CA ALA A 31 9.47 0.35 -4.06
C ALA A 31 9.50 1.78 -4.61
N VAL A 32 8.78 2.66 -3.92
CA VAL A 32 8.58 4.07 -4.27
C VAL A 32 8.99 4.90 -3.07
N GLU A 33 9.68 6.01 -3.29
CA GLU A 33 10.12 6.88 -2.20
C GLU A 33 8.95 7.71 -1.67
N LYS A 34 8.69 7.65 -0.36
CA LYS A 34 7.61 8.41 0.30
C LYS A 34 6.27 8.32 -0.44
N PRO A 35 5.64 7.13 -0.50
CA PRO A 35 4.35 6.94 -1.15
C PRO A 35 3.24 7.66 -0.38
N THR A 36 2.30 8.29 -1.08
CA THR A 36 1.15 8.98 -0.47
C THR A 36 -0.07 8.06 -0.37
N LEU A 37 -1.06 8.46 0.44
CA LEU A 37 -2.31 7.72 0.57
C LEU A 37 -3.14 7.78 -0.73
N ASP A 38 -3.10 8.94 -1.38
CA ASP A 38 -3.77 9.18 -2.65
C ASP A 38 -3.20 8.30 -3.77
N GLU A 39 -1.88 8.11 -3.82
CA GLU A 39 -1.25 7.20 -4.78
C GLU A 39 -1.69 5.75 -4.61
N LEU A 40 -1.84 5.30 -3.36
CA LEU A 40 -2.37 3.97 -3.05
C LEU A 40 -3.81 3.83 -3.52
N ALA A 41 -4.66 4.82 -3.23
CA ALA A 41 -6.06 4.85 -3.64
C ALA A 41 -6.19 4.86 -5.18
N ASN A 42 -5.46 5.75 -5.85
CA ASN A 42 -5.42 5.85 -7.30
C ASN A 42 -4.92 4.57 -7.97
N ALA A 43 -3.90 3.92 -7.40
CA ALA A 43 -3.43 2.65 -7.93
C ALA A 43 -4.45 1.52 -7.76
N ALA A 44 -5.14 1.45 -6.63
CA ALA A 44 -6.21 0.48 -6.42
C ALA A 44 -7.39 0.73 -7.36
N SER A 45 -7.75 2.00 -7.57
CA SER A 45 -8.77 2.44 -8.53
C SER A 45 -8.42 2.05 -9.97
N LYS A 46 -7.20 2.35 -10.42
CA LYS A 46 -6.70 1.96 -11.76
C LYS A 46 -6.70 0.45 -11.99
N LEU A 47 -6.54 -0.35 -10.94
CA LEU A 47 -6.60 -1.82 -11.01
C LEU A 47 -8.03 -2.37 -10.94
N GLY A 48 -9.04 -1.52 -10.74
CA GLY A 48 -10.43 -1.94 -10.57
C GLY A 48 -10.69 -2.71 -9.28
N PHE A 49 -9.81 -2.56 -8.28
CA PHE A 49 -10.00 -3.23 -7.00
C PHE A 49 -10.98 -2.44 -6.13
N ARG A 50 -11.83 -3.15 -5.39
CA ARG A 50 -12.65 -2.52 -4.37
C ARG A 50 -11.75 -2.16 -3.18
N TYR A 51 -11.74 -0.89 -2.79
CA TYR A 51 -10.96 -0.41 -1.65
C TYR A 51 -11.71 0.62 -0.81
N GLU A 52 -11.27 0.77 0.44
CA GLU A 52 -11.70 1.81 1.38
C GLU A 52 -10.46 2.54 1.88
N VAL A 53 -10.55 3.87 1.93
CA VAL A 53 -9.47 4.72 2.42
C VAL A 53 -9.73 5.06 3.87
N HIS A 54 -8.73 4.86 4.72
CA HIS A 54 -8.76 5.19 6.13
C HIS A 54 -7.63 6.16 6.45
N PRO A 55 -7.82 7.47 6.21
CA PRO A 55 -6.79 8.48 6.50
C PRO A 55 -6.49 8.59 8.00
N GLU A 56 -7.44 8.27 8.88
CA GLU A 56 -7.32 8.41 10.33
C GLU A 56 -6.45 7.32 11.00
N LYS A 57 -6.21 6.19 10.32
CA LYS A 57 -5.57 5.03 10.95
C LYS A 57 -4.07 5.18 11.07
N ARG A 58 -3.55 5.07 12.28
CA ARG A 58 -2.10 5.16 12.53
C ARG A 58 -1.46 3.78 12.56
N HIS A 59 -0.31 3.64 11.90
CA HIS A 59 0.43 2.38 11.93
C HIS A 59 1.01 2.15 13.34
N PRO A 60 0.80 0.98 13.99
CA PRO A 60 1.18 0.77 15.39
C PRO A 60 2.66 0.99 15.71
N ARG A 61 3.55 0.77 14.74
CA ARG A 61 5.01 0.96 14.88
C ARG A 61 5.51 2.35 14.47
N HIS A 62 4.72 3.10 13.71
CA HIS A 62 5.08 4.43 13.18
C HIS A 62 3.99 5.45 13.54
N TRP A 63 3.39 5.29 14.72
CA TRP A 63 2.22 6.09 15.11
C TRP A 63 2.54 7.58 15.32
N PHE A 64 3.83 7.90 15.51
CA PHE A 64 4.40 9.23 15.71
C PHE A 64 4.80 9.92 14.40
N GLU A 65 4.88 9.18 13.29
CA GLU A 65 5.24 9.74 11.98
C GLU A 65 3.96 10.09 11.23
N GLU A 66 3.65 11.39 11.15
CA GLU A 66 2.50 11.92 10.41
C GLU A 66 2.53 11.46 8.94
N ASP A 67 3.73 11.33 8.39
CA ASP A 67 4.02 10.79 7.06
C ASP A 67 3.59 9.33 6.85
N TYR A 68 3.23 8.57 7.89
CA TYR A 68 2.71 7.19 7.78
C TYR A 68 1.28 7.00 8.33
N VAL A 69 0.57 8.09 8.62
CA VAL A 69 -0.85 8.11 8.99
C VAL A 69 -1.77 7.75 7.80
N GLY A 70 -2.54 6.71 7.94
CA GLY A 70 -3.55 6.29 6.99
C GLY A 70 -3.16 5.06 6.19
N CYS A 71 -4.16 4.27 5.86
CA CYS A 71 -4.03 3.04 5.09
C CYS A 71 -5.22 2.85 4.16
N ILE A 72 -5.06 1.98 3.18
CA ILE A 72 -6.21 1.51 2.41
C ILE A 72 -6.52 0.06 2.79
N HIS A 73 -7.80 -0.24 2.88
CA HIS A 73 -8.31 -1.59 2.96
C HIS A 73 -8.68 -2.02 1.55
N VAL A 74 -7.98 -3.01 1.00
CA VAL A 74 -8.31 -3.55 -0.32
C VAL A 74 -9.01 -4.88 -0.12
N TYR A 75 -10.23 -5.00 -0.62
CA TYR A 75 -10.99 -6.24 -0.53
C TYR A 75 -10.25 -7.37 -1.26
N LYS A 76 -10.34 -8.60 -0.74
CA LYS A 76 -9.67 -9.75 -1.33
C LYS A 76 -10.19 -9.96 -2.75
N VAL A 77 -9.23 -10.01 -3.67
CA VAL A 77 -9.49 -10.31 -5.07
C VAL A 77 -9.06 -11.75 -5.32
N GLU A 78 -9.91 -12.53 -5.99
CA GLU A 78 -9.60 -13.90 -6.38
C GLU A 78 -8.34 -13.94 -7.26
N GLY A 79 -7.49 -14.95 -7.06
CA GLY A 79 -6.19 -15.04 -7.74
C GLY A 79 -5.08 -14.12 -7.20
N TYR A 80 -5.40 -13.21 -6.28
CA TYR A 80 -4.40 -12.40 -5.59
C TYR A 80 -4.15 -12.91 -4.16
N ASN A 81 -2.95 -12.60 -3.65
CA ASN A 81 -2.65 -12.65 -2.23
C ASN A 81 -2.12 -11.28 -1.79
N ARG A 82 -2.03 -11.04 -0.48
CA ARG A 82 -1.57 -9.75 0.06
C ARG A 82 -0.26 -9.27 -0.58
N ARG A 83 0.72 -10.16 -0.78
CA ARG A 83 2.02 -9.82 -1.37
C ARG A 83 1.93 -9.47 -2.86
N SER A 84 1.19 -10.25 -3.65
CA SER A 84 1.03 -9.97 -5.08
C SER A 84 0.23 -8.69 -5.33
N LEU A 85 -0.81 -8.44 -4.52
CA LEU A 85 -1.58 -7.20 -4.58
C LEU A 85 -0.73 -5.97 -4.27
N ILE A 86 0.03 -5.99 -3.16
CA ILE A 86 0.92 -4.88 -2.80
C ILE A 86 1.96 -4.62 -3.89
N ARG A 87 2.54 -5.68 -4.48
CA ARG A 87 3.47 -5.53 -5.61
C ARG A 87 2.81 -4.89 -6.82
N LYS A 88 1.57 -5.26 -7.14
CA LYS A 88 0.84 -4.71 -8.27
C LYS A 88 0.51 -3.23 -8.06
N LEU A 89 0.09 -2.85 -6.85
CA LEU A 89 -0.09 -1.43 -6.48
C LEU A 89 1.22 -0.65 -6.64
N ALA A 90 2.32 -1.16 -6.10
CA ALA A 90 3.63 -0.51 -6.20
C ALA A 90 4.08 -0.31 -7.67
N GLN A 91 3.83 -1.30 -8.53
CA GLN A 91 4.09 -1.17 -9.97
C GLN A 91 3.28 -0.04 -10.61
N VAL A 92 1.98 0.05 -10.34
CA VAL A 92 1.11 1.08 -10.90
C VAL A 92 1.51 2.48 -10.43
N ILE A 93 1.84 2.63 -9.16
CA ILE A 93 2.31 3.91 -8.59
C ILE A 93 3.63 4.30 -9.25
N LYS A 94 4.59 3.38 -9.31
CA LYS A 94 5.88 3.63 -9.93
C LYS A 94 5.75 4.02 -11.41
N SER A 95 4.89 3.36 -12.17
CA SER A 95 4.61 3.72 -13.56
C SER A 95 3.95 5.10 -13.66
N SER A 96 3.03 5.43 -12.75
CA SER A 96 2.37 6.75 -12.73
C SER A 96 3.36 7.88 -12.43
N ARG A 97 4.40 7.63 -11.62
CA ARG A 97 5.47 8.62 -11.34
C ARG A 97 6.51 8.78 -12.45
N ARG A 98 6.70 7.78 -13.32
CA ARG A 98 7.69 7.83 -14.42
C ARG A 98 7.12 8.45 -15.71
N GLY A 99 5.80 8.54 -15.82
CA GLY A 99 5.10 9.07 -16.99
C GLY A 99 4.58 10.50 -16.79
N GLY A 100 5.09 11.22 -15.80
CA GLY A 100 4.79 12.63 -15.52
C GLY A 100 6.02 13.50 -15.66
#